data_AF-A0A166F1Q7-F1
#
_entry.id   AF-A0A166F1Q7-F1
#
_cell.length_a   1.000
_cell.length_b   1.000
_cell.length_c   1.000
_cell.angle_alpha   90.00
_cell.angle_beta   90.00
_cell.angle_gamma   90.00
#
_symmetry.space_group_name_H-M   'P 1'
#
loop_
_entity.id
_entity.type
_entity.pdbx_description
1 polymer ?
#
loop_
_entity_poly.entity_id
_entity_poly.type
_entity_poly.pdbx_seq_one_letter_code
_entity_poly.pdbx_strand_id
1 'polypeptide(L)'
;MPRMSFPSLLPVLRDHFDTYGEINQWVPLLSFGRIVIVYEAAESAEEAKVQWDALMVQLQTEPKESEQEPVVRVYRAEPNPLIDKDQPLSDDHYLRPPAIERNFLISPPGSPPEGWEPIKEDPPNATPLAADLIAALQKLRLRTNSSSKEMLLEPEDGVGVTVYVEECGGDEYDEDDDDESKWVYGQATPARLKWAPVPTSMPPMTAA
;
A
#
# COMPACT_ATOMS: atom_id res chain seq x y z
N MET A 1 10.07 -30.55 -24.91
CA MET A 1 10.97 -30.45 -23.75
C MET A 1 10.28 -31.15 -22.58
N PRO A 2 10.84 -32.24 -22.05
CA PRO A 2 10.27 -32.92 -20.90
C PRO A 2 10.24 -31.93 -19.72
N ARG A 3 9.05 -31.70 -19.15
CA ARG A 3 8.92 -30.86 -17.95
C ARG A 3 9.37 -31.73 -16.78
N MET A 4 10.66 -31.71 -16.46
CA MET A 4 11.13 -32.24 -15.18
C MET A 4 10.32 -31.58 -14.08
N SER A 5 9.79 -32.35 -13.15
CA SER A 5 9.20 -31.83 -11.91
C SER A 5 10.33 -31.38 -10.99
N PHE A 6 10.98 -30.28 -11.34
CA PHE A 6 12.07 -29.66 -10.59
C PHE A 6 11.78 -29.38 -9.10
N PRO A 7 10.54 -29.09 -8.63
CA PRO A 7 10.34 -28.62 -7.26
C PRO A 7 10.81 -29.57 -6.15
N SER A 8 10.67 -30.89 -6.33
CA SER A 8 11.06 -31.88 -5.32
C SER A 8 12.57 -32.13 -5.26
N LEU A 9 13.29 -31.83 -6.35
CA LEU A 9 14.74 -32.06 -6.46
C LEU A 9 15.56 -30.86 -5.94
N LEU A 10 14.97 -29.66 -5.93
CA LEU A 10 15.62 -28.44 -5.44
C LEU A 10 16.25 -28.56 -4.05
N PRO A 11 15.57 -29.09 -3.00
CA PRO A 11 16.18 -29.17 -1.68
C PRO A 11 17.40 -30.11 -1.68
N VAL A 12 17.31 -31.25 -2.36
CA VAL A 12 18.41 -32.22 -2.45
C VAL A 12 19.60 -31.62 -3.19
N LEU A 13 19.37 -30.91 -4.29
CA LEU A 13 20.43 -30.20 -5.00
C LEU A 13 21.04 -29.10 -4.15
N ARG A 14 20.22 -28.34 -3.42
CA ARG A 14 20.70 -27.29 -2.53
C ARG A 14 21.62 -27.86 -1.46
N ASP A 15 21.19 -28.90 -0.75
CA ASP A 15 21.98 -29.55 0.29
C ASP A 15 23.29 -30.13 -0.25
N HIS A 16 23.26 -30.67 -1.48
CA HIS A 16 24.47 -31.16 -2.13
C HIS A 16 25.43 -30.02 -2.48
N PHE A 17 24.94 -28.93 -3.07
CA PHE A 17 25.79 -27.79 -3.42
C PHE A 17 26.31 -27.03 -2.20
N ASP A 18 25.59 -27.08 -1.07
CA ASP A 18 26.03 -26.52 0.22
C ASP A 18 27.33 -27.18 0.74
N THR A 19 27.66 -28.39 0.27
CA THR A 19 28.90 -29.09 0.68
C THR A 19 30.17 -28.50 0.10
N TYR A 20 30.10 -27.75 -1.01
CA TYR A 20 31.27 -27.11 -1.63
C TYR A 20 31.68 -25.81 -0.97
N GLY A 21 30.76 -25.15 -0.27
CA GLY A 21 31.00 -23.88 0.39
C GLY A 21 29.73 -23.12 0.70
N GLU A 22 29.87 -22.01 1.42
CA GLU A 22 28.73 -21.20 1.80
C GLU A 22 28.07 -20.55 0.58
N ILE A 23 26.77 -20.85 0.41
CA ILE A 23 25.94 -20.28 -0.64
C ILE A 23 25.43 -18.91 -0.17
N ASN A 24 25.85 -17.86 -0.89
CA ASN A 24 25.32 -16.52 -0.73
C ASN A 24 23.91 -16.41 -1.33
N GLN A 25 23.71 -16.94 -2.56
CA GLN A 25 22.43 -16.91 -3.26
C GLN A 25 22.11 -18.23 -3.96
N TRP A 26 20.87 -18.68 -3.78
CA TRP A 26 20.29 -19.86 -4.43
C TRP A 26 19.05 -19.43 -5.23
N VAL A 27 19.15 -19.40 -6.56
CA VAL A 27 18.11 -18.84 -7.44
C VAL A 27 17.65 -19.87 -8.48
N PRO A 28 16.61 -20.67 -8.17
CA PRO A 28 16.04 -21.62 -9.11
C PRO A 28 15.11 -20.94 -10.12
N LEU A 29 15.46 -21.01 -11.40
CA LEU A 29 14.71 -20.49 -12.54
C LEU A 29 13.94 -21.63 -13.22
N LEU A 30 12.87 -22.08 -12.58
CA LEU A 30 12.10 -23.29 -12.93
C LEU A 30 11.56 -23.29 -14.37
N SER A 31 11.07 -22.14 -14.86
CA SER A 31 10.57 -22.00 -16.24
C SER A 31 11.67 -22.18 -17.30
N PHE A 32 12.91 -21.89 -16.93
CA PHE A 32 14.08 -21.98 -17.80
C PHE A 32 14.89 -23.27 -17.59
N GLY A 33 14.55 -24.07 -16.57
CA GLY A 33 15.28 -25.28 -16.21
C GLY A 33 16.72 -25.00 -15.75
N ARG A 34 16.96 -23.86 -15.08
CA ARG A 34 18.29 -23.43 -14.63
C ARG A 34 18.27 -23.12 -13.14
N ILE A 35 19.44 -23.22 -12.51
CA ILE A 35 19.66 -22.76 -11.14
C ILE A 35 20.91 -21.90 -11.18
N VAL A 36 20.84 -20.68 -10.65
CA VAL A 36 22.00 -19.82 -10.42
C VAL A 36 22.41 -20.00 -8.97
N ILE A 37 23.68 -20.35 -8.77
CA ILE A 37 24.29 -20.58 -7.45
C ILE A 37 25.44 -19.59 -7.33
N VAL A 38 25.41 -18.78 -6.28
CA VAL A 38 26.47 -17.81 -5.96
C VAL A 38 27.07 -18.22 -4.62
N TYR A 39 28.35 -18.55 -4.64
CA TYR A 39 29.13 -18.82 -3.42
C TYR A 39 29.81 -17.55 -2.93
N GLU A 40 30.14 -17.50 -1.65
CA GLU A 40 30.97 -16.42 -1.10
C GLU A 40 32.43 -16.50 -1.57
N ALA A 41 32.95 -17.72 -1.72
CA ALA A 41 34.30 -17.96 -2.23
C ALA A 41 34.26 -18.43 -3.69
N ALA A 42 35.14 -17.85 -4.52
CA ALA A 42 35.27 -18.24 -5.93
C ALA A 42 35.79 -19.69 -6.10
N GLU A 43 36.60 -20.17 -5.16
CA GLU A 43 37.15 -21.53 -5.17
C GLU A 43 36.04 -22.60 -5.09
N SER A 44 35.06 -22.41 -4.20
CA SER A 44 33.88 -23.29 -4.07
C SER A 44 33.07 -23.39 -5.37
N ALA A 45 32.95 -22.28 -6.12
CA ALA A 45 32.27 -22.26 -7.41
C ALA A 45 33.03 -23.06 -8.48
N GLU A 46 34.36 -22.99 -8.49
CA GLU A 46 35.20 -23.75 -9.42
C GLU A 46 35.20 -25.25 -9.11
N GLU A 47 35.25 -25.64 -7.82
CA GLU A 47 35.15 -27.04 -7.42
C GLU A 47 33.80 -27.65 -7.82
N ALA A 48 32.70 -26.95 -7.52
CA ALA A 48 31.35 -27.37 -7.92
C ALA A 48 31.25 -27.54 -9.44
N LYS A 49 31.85 -26.62 -10.21
CA LYS A 49 31.89 -26.72 -11.67
C LYS A 49 32.68 -27.96 -12.13
N VAL A 50 33.89 -28.17 -11.62
CA VAL A 50 34.74 -29.29 -12.06
C VAL A 50 34.07 -30.64 -11.80
N GLN A 51 33.33 -30.78 -10.69
CA GLN A 51 32.65 -32.03 -10.36
C GLN A 51 31.35 -32.24 -11.15
N TRP A 52 30.58 -31.18 -11.43
CA TRP A 52 29.26 -31.29 -12.04
C TRP A 52 29.18 -31.00 -13.54
N ASP A 53 30.20 -30.39 -14.13
CA ASP A 53 30.18 -30.11 -15.56
C ASP A 53 30.26 -31.41 -16.36
N ALA A 54 29.27 -31.63 -17.23
CA ALA A 54 29.08 -32.85 -18.01
C ALA A 54 28.73 -34.12 -17.23
N LEU A 55 28.17 -34.00 -16.01
CA LEU A 55 27.59 -35.15 -15.31
C LEU A 55 26.30 -35.61 -16.02
N MET A 56 26.28 -36.89 -16.43
CA MET A 56 25.07 -37.56 -16.94
C MET A 56 24.19 -37.90 -15.75
N VAL A 57 23.05 -37.23 -15.62
CA VAL A 57 22.09 -37.53 -14.56
C VAL A 57 21.20 -38.67 -15.03
N GLN A 58 21.43 -39.85 -14.46
CA GLN A 58 20.53 -40.99 -14.62
C GLN A 58 19.23 -40.70 -13.87
N LEU A 59 18.31 -40.02 -14.54
CA LEU A 59 16.98 -39.79 -13.99
C LEU A 59 16.18 -41.08 -14.13
N GLN A 60 15.61 -41.56 -13.03
CA GLN A 60 14.64 -42.66 -13.02
C GLN A 60 13.31 -42.17 -13.62
N THR A 61 13.33 -41.84 -14.90
CA THR A 61 12.13 -41.67 -15.72
C THR A 61 11.93 -42.95 -16.51
N GLU A 62 10.69 -43.44 -16.54
CA GLU A 62 10.27 -44.56 -17.38
C GLU A 62 10.90 -44.43 -18.78
N PRO A 63 11.62 -45.46 -19.27
CA PRO A 63 12.41 -45.36 -20.46
C PRO A 63 11.49 -45.15 -21.65
N LYS A 64 11.40 -43.91 -22.14
CA LYS A 64 10.94 -43.66 -23.50
C LYS A 64 12.13 -43.88 -24.42
N GLU A 65 12.02 -44.87 -25.30
CA GLU A 65 13.06 -45.42 -26.21
C GLU A 65 13.76 -44.38 -27.15
N SER A 66 13.53 -43.08 -26.99
CA SER A 66 14.06 -42.02 -27.85
C SER A 66 14.60 -40.77 -27.13
N GLU A 67 14.57 -40.72 -25.80
CA GLU A 67 15.01 -39.53 -25.06
C GLU A 67 16.43 -39.72 -24.52
N GLN A 68 17.34 -38.86 -24.97
CA GLN A 68 18.71 -38.77 -24.44
C GLN A 68 18.67 -38.47 -22.95
N GLU A 69 19.55 -39.11 -22.17
CA GLU A 69 19.66 -38.83 -20.73
C GLU A 69 19.93 -37.33 -20.49
N PRO A 70 19.22 -36.69 -19.54
CA PRO A 70 19.41 -35.27 -19.26
C PRO A 70 20.82 -35.03 -18.71
N VAL A 71 21.66 -34.36 -19.50
CA VAL A 71 23.01 -33.97 -19.10
C VAL A 71 22.95 -32.63 -18.37
N VAL A 72 23.47 -32.58 -17.14
CA VAL A 72 23.65 -31.32 -16.43
C VAL A 72 24.88 -30.61 -16.98
N ARG A 73 24.73 -29.31 -17.23
CA ARG A 73 25.80 -28.45 -17.73
C ARG A 73 25.99 -27.29 -16.77
N VAL A 74 27.24 -27.04 -16.39
CA VAL A 74 27.57 -25.99 -15.43
C VAL A 74 28.37 -24.90 -16.14
N TYR A 75 27.87 -23.67 -16.09
CA TYR A 75 28.48 -22.53 -16.76
C TYR A 75 29.00 -21.53 -15.74
N ARG A 76 30.14 -20.89 -16.04
CA ARG A 76 30.62 -19.75 -15.25
C ARG A 76 29.77 -18.54 -15.61
N ALA A 77 29.23 -17.87 -14.61
CA ALA A 77 28.52 -16.62 -14.77
C ALA A 77 29.46 -15.42 -14.55
N GLU A 78 29.00 -14.22 -14.90
CA GLU A 78 29.68 -13.00 -14.48
C GLU A 78 29.67 -12.88 -12.95
N PRO A 79 30.68 -12.23 -12.33
CA PRO A 79 30.72 -12.03 -10.90
C PRO A 79 29.44 -11.34 -10.40
N ASN A 80 28.70 -12.04 -9.54
CA ASN A 80 27.49 -11.50 -8.94
C ASN A 80 27.86 -10.80 -7.62
N PRO A 81 27.35 -9.59 -7.34
CA PRO A 81 27.61 -8.94 -6.06
C PRO A 81 27.09 -9.82 -4.91
N LEU A 82 27.91 -9.96 -3.88
CA LEU A 82 27.51 -10.65 -2.66
C LEU A 82 26.50 -9.78 -1.91
N ILE A 83 25.43 -10.41 -1.43
CA ILE A 83 24.46 -9.76 -0.56
C ILE A 83 24.90 -10.05 0.88
N ASP A 84 25.30 -9.00 1.60
CA ASP A 84 25.55 -9.11 3.04
C ASP A 84 24.22 -9.39 3.75
N LYS A 85 24.14 -10.52 4.45
CA LYS A 85 22.93 -10.93 5.19
C LYS A 85 22.68 -10.04 6.42
N ASP A 86 23.75 -9.45 6.95
CA ASP A 86 23.74 -8.67 8.20
C ASP A 86 23.66 -7.16 7.99
N GLN A 87 23.90 -6.67 6.77
CA GLN A 87 23.71 -5.26 6.45
C GLN A 87 22.31 -5.05 5.85
N PRO A 88 21.44 -4.25 6.49
CA PRO A 88 20.26 -3.77 5.78
C PRO A 88 20.76 -3.01 4.57
N LEU A 89 20.31 -3.40 3.36
CA LEU A 89 20.66 -2.82 2.05
C LEU A 89 20.98 -1.33 2.22
N SER A 90 22.25 -1.01 2.42
CA SER A 90 22.61 0.34 2.80
C SER A 90 22.37 1.19 1.57
N ASP A 91 21.53 2.23 1.70
CA ASP A 91 21.12 3.16 0.65
C ASP A 91 22.29 3.80 -0.12
N ASP A 92 23.53 3.60 0.34
CA ASP A 92 24.76 4.07 -0.30
C ASP A 92 25.10 3.39 -1.63
N HIS A 93 24.52 2.22 -1.94
CA HIS A 93 24.70 1.56 -3.25
C HIS A 93 23.63 1.90 -4.29
N TYR A 94 22.58 2.61 -3.89
CA TYR A 94 21.49 3.00 -4.78
C TYR A 94 21.44 4.51 -4.90
N LEU A 95 20.96 4.98 -6.05
CA LEU A 95 20.63 6.40 -6.16
C LEU A 95 19.50 6.68 -5.17
N ARG A 96 19.75 7.64 -4.26
CA ARG A 96 18.71 8.09 -3.34
C ARG A 96 17.50 8.56 -4.15
N PRO A 97 16.27 8.26 -3.70
CA PRO A 97 15.08 8.84 -4.31
C PRO A 97 15.27 10.37 -4.39
N PRO A 98 14.91 10.99 -5.53
CA PRO A 98 14.99 12.44 -5.65
C PRO A 98 14.17 13.08 -4.53
N ALA A 99 14.64 14.23 -4.03
CA ALA A 99 13.88 14.99 -3.05
C ALA A 99 12.48 15.26 -3.60
N ILE A 100 11.44 15.05 -2.78
CA ILE A 100 10.08 15.43 -3.15
C ILE A 100 10.03 16.95 -3.13
N GLU A 101 10.31 17.55 -4.28
CA GLU A 101 10.27 19.00 -4.46
C GLU A 101 8.84 19.49 -4.65
N ARG A 102 7.98 18.69 -5.31
CA ARG A 102 6.59 19.04 -5.60
C ARG A 102 5.67 17.83 -5.50
N ASN A 103 4.51 18.01 -4.87
CA ASN A 103 3.43 17.02 -4.88
C ASN A 103 2.78 17.00 -6.26
N PHE A 104 3.04 15.95 -7.07
CA PHE A 104 2.34 15.73 -8.33
C PHE A 104 0.93 15.24 -8.01
N LEU A 105 -0.04 16.15 -8.01
CA LEU A 105 -1.45 15.78 -7.94
C LEU A 105 -1.81 15.04 -9.23
N ILE A 106 -2.38 13.83 -9.10
CA ILE A 106 -2.76 12.93 -10.21
C ILE A 106 -3.84 13.57 -11.12
N SER A 107 -4.43 14.67 -10.68
CA SER A 107 -5.22 15.62 -11.47
C SER A 107 -4.97 17.04 -10.95
N PRO A 108 -4.99 18.09 -11.79
CA PRO A 108 -4.93 19.44 -11.26
C PRO A 108 -6.22 19.72 -10.45
N PRO A 109 -6.12 20.11 -9.16
CA PRO A 109 -7.24 20.79 -8.52
C PRO A 109 -7.50 22.10 -9.27
N GLY A 110 -8.67 22.70 -9.08
CA GLY A 110 -8.98 24.01 -9.65
C GLY A 110 -7.82 24.99 -9.38
N SER A 111 -7.51 25.83 -10.37
CA SER A 111 -6.36 26.74 -10.35
C SER A 111 -6.28 27.45 -8.99
N PRO A 112 -5.15 27.38 -8.29
CA PRO A 112 -5.01 28.09 -7.02
C PRO A 112 -5.12 29.60 -7.28
N PRO A 113 -5.54 30.39 -6.28
CA PRO A 113 -5.76 31.82 -6.44
C PRO A 113 -4.48 32.55 -6.87
N GLU A 114 -4.63 33.72 -7.48
CA GLU A 114 -3.49 34.55 -7.92
C GLU A 114 -2.54 34.82 -6.74
N GLY A 115 -1.26 34.49 -6.92
CA GLY A 115 -0.21 34.65 -5.89
C GLY A 115 -0.01 33.44 -4.98
N TRP A 116 -0.74 32.33 -5.16
CA TRP A 116 -0.49 31.10 -4.40
C TRP A 116 0.73 30.35 -4.96
N GLU A 117 1.73 30.14 -4.10
CA GLU A 117 2.90 29.31 -4.39
C GLU A 117 2.91 28.07 -3.49
N PRO A 118 3.25 26.87 -4.02
CA PRO A 118 3.39 25.67 -3.20
C PRO A 118 4.48 25.87 -2.15
N ILE A 119 4.12 25.79 -0.88
CA ILE A 119 5.07 25.75 0.23
C ILE A 119 5.49 24.31 0.53
N LYS A 120 6.68 24.14 1.11
CA LYS A 120 7.12 22.84 1.62
C LYS A 120 6.28 22.52 2.87
N GLU A 121 5.40 21.53 2.77
CA GLU A 121 4.64 21.06 3.93
C GLU A 121 5.57 20.40 4.95
N ASP A 122 5.29 20.64 6.22
CA ASP A 122 5.91 19.93 7.33
C ASP A 122 5.46 18.45 7.32
N PRO A 123 6.23 17.53 7.95
CA PRO A 123 5.80 16.14 8.08
C PRO A 123 4.40 16.02 8.69
N PRO A 124 3.67 14.92 8.43
CA PRO A 124 2.36 14.70 9.03
C PRO A 124 2.44 14.88 10.54
N ASN A 125 1.44 15.57 11.09
CA ASN A 125 1.41 15.96 12.50
C ASN A 125 1.67 14.72 13.39
N ALA A 126 2.82 14.68 14.06
CA ALA A 126 3.24 13.52 14.87
C ALA A 126 2.35 13.34 16.10
N THR A 127 1.67 14.41 16.52
CA THR A 127 0.69 14.40 17.60
C THR A 127 -0.73 14.33 17.03
N PRO A 128 -1.58 13.41 17.53
CA PRO A 128 -2.90 13.14 16.95
C PRO A 128 -3.89 14.30 17.05
N LEU A 129 -3.65 15.29 17.92
CA LEU A 129 -4.49 16.47 18.07
C LEU A 129 -3.63 17.74 18.20
N ALA A 130 -4.05 18.80 17.53
CA ALA A 130 -3.43 20.12 17.65
C ALA A 130 -3.68 20.71 19.06
N ALA A 131 -2.70 21.45 19.60
CA ALA A 131 -2.73 21.94 20.98
C ALA A 131 -3.88 22.93 21.26
N ASP A 132 -4.29 23.68 20.24
CA ASP A 132 -5.45 24.58 20.26
C ASP A 132 -6.77 23.82 20.39
N LEU A 133 -6.93 22.70 19.70
CA LEU A 133 -8.11 21.81 19.83
C LEU A 133 -8.17 21.18 21.23
N ILE A 134 -7.03 20.78 21.79
CA ILE A 134 -6.96 20.28 23.16
C ILE A 134 -7.38 21.37 24.15
N ALA A 135 -6.88 22.60 23.98
CA ALA A 135 -7.25 23.73 24.83
C ALA A 135 -8.73 24.11 24.69
N ALA A 136 -9.28 24.06 23.49
CA ALA A 136 -10.71 24.31 23.22
C ALA A 136 -11.60 23.24 23.88
N LEU A 137 -11.23 21.95 23.76
CA LEU A 137 -11.94 20.84 24.41
C LEU A 137 -11.89 20.92 25.93
N GLN A 138 -10.75 21.33 26.51
CA GLN A 138 -10.64 21.56 27.94
C GLN A 138 -11.54 22.71 28.41
N LYS A 139 -11.57 23.82 27.67
CA LYS A 139 -12.49 24.94 27.95
C LYS A 139 -13.96 24.51 27.83
N LEU A 140 -14.29 23.69 26.83
CA LEU A 140 -15.64 23.18 26.62
C LEU A 140 -16.07 22.25 27.77
N ARG A 141 -15.21 21.29 28.19
CA ARG A 141 -15.49 20.38 29.32
C ARG A 141 -15.72 21.12 30.65
N LEU A 142 -15.11 22.28 30.84
CA LEU A 142 -15.32 23.10 32.03
C LEU A 142 -16.67 23.84 31.97
N ARG A 143 -17.25 24.02 30.78
CA ARG A 143 -18.48 24.80 30.54
C ARG A 143 -19.75 23.94 30.59
N THR A 144 -19.66 22.68 30.18
CA THR A 144 -20.75 21.68 30.25
C THR A 144 -21.30 21.42 31.65
N ASN A 145 -20.62 21.90 32.71
CA ASN A 145 -21.10 21.76 34.09
C ASN A 145 -22.00 22.94 34.55
N SER A 146 -22.36 23.89 33.67
CA SER A 146 -23.03 25.13 34.12
C SER A 146 -24.06 25.81 33.20
N SER A 147 -24.48 25.26 32.05
CA SER A 147 -25.58 25.86 31.26
C SER A 147 -26.04 24.96 30.11
N SER A 148 -27.35 24.74 29.96
CA SER A 148 -27.98 23.92 28.90
C SER A 148 -28.18 24.62 27.54
N LYS A 149 -27.64 25.83 27.36
CA LYS A 149 -27.64 26.52 26.06
C LYS A 149 -26.39 27.38 25.92
N GLU A 150 -25.61 27.15 24.86
CA GLU A 150 -24.38 27.92 24.60
C GLU A 150 -24.41 28.57 23.22
N MET A 151 -24.18 29.89 23.19
CA MET A 151 -23.99 30.68 21.98
C MET A 151 -22.53 30.56 21.52
N LEU A 152 -22.31 30.17 20.26
CA LEU A 152 -20.96 29.93 19.70
C LEU A 152 -20.43 31.11 18.87
N LEU A 153 -21.31 31.91 18.29
CA LEU A 153 -20.96 33.13 17.57
C LEU A 153 -21.90 34.27 17.96
N GLU A 154 -21.31 35.36 18.47
CA GLU A 154 -21.98 36.65 18.60
C GLU A 154 -21.98 37.39 17.25
N PRO A 155 -23.08 38.05 16.87
CA PRO A 155 -23.11 38.86 15.68
C PRO A 155 -22.42 40.20 15.95
N GLU A 156 -21.40 40.54 15.18
CA GLU A 156 -20.87 41.91 15.18
C GLU A 156 -21.96 42.88 14.68
N ASP A 157 -22.22 43.94 15.45
CA ASP A 157 -23.13 45.05 15.14
C ASP A 157 -24.62 44.70 14.94
N GLY A 158 -25.07 43.56 15.44
CA GLY A 158 -26.50 43.20 15.48
C GLY A 158 -27.11 42.81 14.13
N VAL A 159 -26.28 42.65 13.09
CA VAL A 159 -26.70 42.11 11.78
C VAL A 159 -25.78 40.94 11.43
N GLY A 160 -26.23 39.72 11.73
CA GLY A 160 -25.46 38.50 11.46
C GLY A 160 -26.20 37.23 11.86
N VAL A 161 -25.66 36.09 11.44
CA VAL A 161 -26.20 34.77 11.79
C VAL A 161 -25.67 34.37 13.17
N THR A 162 -26.58 34.01 14.08
CA THR A 162 -26.22 33.47 15.40
C THR A 162 -26.39 31.96 15.41
N VAL A 163 -25.41 31.26 15.99
CA VAL A 163 -25.40 29.80 16.10
C VAL A 163 -25.39 29.42 17.57
N TYR A 164 -26.36 28.61 17.97
CA TYR A 164 -26.51 28.09 19.33
C TYR A 164 -26.46 26.57 19.31
N VAL A 165 -25.91 25.99 20.36
CA VAL A 165 -26.00 24.55 20.61
C VAL A 165 -26.94 24.33 21.78
N GLU A 166 -27.92 23.46 21.57
CA GLU A 166 -28.89 23.02 22.55
C GLU A 166 -28.73 21.51 22.74
N GLU A 167 -28.72 21.05 23.98
CA GLU A 167 -28.63 19.63 24.30
C GLU A 167 -30.01 19.00 24.12
N CYS A 168 -30.28 18.41 22.95
CA CYS A 168 -31.45 17.55 22.71
C CYS A 168 -31.26 16.21 23.45
N GLY A 169 -31.35 16.25 24.78
CA GLY A 169 -31.41 15.08 25.63
C GLY A 169 -32.86 14.66 25.86
N GLY A 170 -33.45 13.92 24.90
CA GLY A 170 -34.57 13.02 25.18
C GLY A 170 -35.88 13.31 24.45
N ASP A 171 -36.10 12.57 23.38
CA ASP A 171 -37.41 12.23 22.84
C ASP A 171 -37.29 11.01 21.91
N GLU A 172 -37.84 9.90 22.42
CA GLU A 172 -38.43 8.72 21.77
C GLU A 172 -37.83 8.24 20.44
N TYR A 173 -37.13 7.10 20.52
CA TYR A 173 -36.90 6.23 19.37
C TYR A 173 -38.26 5.80 18.81
N ASP A 174 -38.65 6.35 17.66
CA ASP A 174 -39.62 5.69 16.79
C ASP A 174 -38.94 4.41 16.25
N GLU A 175 -39.38 3.28 16.79
CA GLU A 175 -38.86 1.92 16.55
C GLU A 175 -39.32 1.34 15.19
N ASP A 176 -39.62 2.18 14.20
CA ASP A 176 -40.22 1.78 12.92
C ASP A 176 -39.32 2.16 11.73
N ASP A 177 -38.42 1.24 11.35
CA ASP A 177 -38.31 0.62 10.01
C ASP A 177 -36.92 -0.07 9.91
N ASP A 178 -36.87 -1.28 10.46
CA ASP A 178 -35.73 -2.20 10.39
C ASP A 178 -35.65 -2.83 8.98
N ASP A 179 -35.33 -2.01 7.98
CA ASP A 179 -35.02 -2.47 6.63
C ASP A 179 -33.57 -2.02 6.29
N GLU A 180 -32.59 -2.73 6.88
CA GLU A 180 -31.17 -2.71 6.49
C GLU A 180 -30.97 -3.28 5.06
N SER A 181 -31.71 -2.76 4.07
CA SER A 181 -31.42 -2.98 2.67
C SER A 181 -30.12 -2.26 2.32
N LYS A 182 -29.01 -3.00 2.45
CA LYS A 182 -27.63 -2.67 2.06
C LYS A 182 -27.61 -1.75 0.85
N TRP A 183 -27.50 -0.45 1.10
CA TRP A 183 -27.46 0.52 0.03
C TRP A 183 -26.18 0.32 -0.80
N VAL A 184 -26.36 0.12 -2.11
CA VAL A 184 -25.26 -0.12 -3.04
C VAL A 184 -24.73 1.23 -3.53
N TYR A 185 -23.42 1.44 -3.35
CA TYR A 185 -22.74 2.64 -3.81
C TYR A 185 -22.98 2.88 -5.32
N GLY A 186 -23.53 4.04 -5.65
CA GLY A 186 -23.83 4.44 -7.03
C GLY A 186 -25.32 4.51 -7.38
N GLN A 187 -26.23 4.06 -6.51
CA GLN A 187 -27.68 4.25 -6.67
C GLN A 187 -28.21 5.34 -5.74
N ALA A 188 -29.35 5.97 -6.05
CA ALA A 188 -29.95 6.95 -5.13
C ALA A 188 -30.42 6.26 -3.83
N THR A 189 -30.23 6.91 -2.68
CA THR A 189 -30.73 6.36 -1.40
C THR A 189 -32.25 6.26 -1.42
N PRO A 190 -32.84 5.17 -0.91
CA PRO A 190 -34.30 5.01 -0.88
C PRO A 190 -34.99 6.15 -0.14
N ALA A 191 -34.36 6.75 0.88
CA ALA A 191 -34.84 7.96 1.57
C ALA A 191 -34.99 9.18 0.64
N ARG A 192 -34.14 9.30 -0.39
CA ARG A 192 -34.14 10.44 -1.33
C ARG A 192 -35.23 10.34 -2.40
N LEU A 193 -35.76 9.14 -2.66
CA LEU A 193 -36.92 8.94 -3.55
C LEU A 193 -38.25 9.39 -2.91
N LYS A 194 -38.31 9.39 -1.57
CA LYS A 194 -39.49 9.80 -0.79
C LYS A 194 -39.59 11.33 -0.66
N TRP A 195 -38.55 12.07 -1.07
CA TRP A 195 -38.48 13.51 -0.90
C TRP A 195 -39.17 14.24 -2.07
N ALA A 196 -40.37 14.76 -1.81
CA ALA A 196 -41.01 15.72 -2.70
C ALA A 196 -40.60 17.14 -2.30
N PRO A 197 -39.98 17.93 -3.20
CA PRO A 197 -39.66 19.32 -2.88
C PRO A 197 -40.93 20.14 -2.67
N VAL A 198 -40.96 20.92 -1.60
CA VAL A 198 -42.03 21.88 -1.31
C VAL A 198 -42.00 22.96 -2.42
N PRO A 199 -43.13 23.33 -3.04
CA PRO A 199 -43.14 24.30 -4.14
C PRO A 199 -42.64 25.67 -3.66
N THR A 200 -41.45 26.06 -4.10
CA THR A 200 -40.91 27.40 -3.85
C THR A 200 -41.52 28.40 -4.83
N SER A 201 -41.93 29.57 -4.33
CA SER A 201 -42.52 30.64 -5.12
C SER A 201 -41.62 31.05 -6.30
N MET A 202 -42.15 30.94 -7.53
CA MET A 202 -41.46 31.44 -8.73
C MET A 202 -41.41 32.98 -8.72
N PRO A 203 -40.31 33.60 -9.18
CA PRO A 203 -40.26 35.05 -9.38
C PRO A 203 -41.16 35.47 -10.56
N PRO A 204 -41.70 36.71 -10.54
CA PRO A 204 -42.63 37.17 -11.56
C PRO A 204 -41.93 37.31 -12.92
N MET A 205 -42.53 36.76 -13.98
CA MET A 205 -42.02 36.92 -15.34
C MET A 205 -42.30 38.33 -15.85
N THR A 206 -41.30 38.97 -16.48
CA THR A 206 -41.45 40.25 -17.17
C THR A 206 -42.28 40.06 -18.44
N ALA A 207 -43.41 40.75 -18.53
CA ALA A 207 -44.19 40.83 -19.76
C ALA A 207 -43.41 41.61 -20.82
N ALA A 208 -43.35 41.06 -22.04
CA ALA A 208 -42.88 41.73 -23.25
C ALA A 208 -44.00 42.53 -23.90
#